data_AF-A0A847S4I3-F1
#
_entry.id   AF-A0A847S4I3-F1
#
_cell.length_a   1.000
_cell.length_b   1.000
_cell.length_c   1.000
_cell.angle_alpha   90.00
_cell.angle_beta   90.00
_cell.angle_gamma   90.00
#
_symmetry.space_group_name_H-M   'P 1'
#
loop_
_entity.id
_entity.type
_entity.pdbx_description
1 polymer ?
#
loop_
_entity_poly.entity_id
_entity_poly.type
_entity_poly.pdbx_seq_one_letter_code
_entity_poly.pdbx_strand_id
1 'polypeptide(L)'
;MATGLMAAALSTGYAVFYQAALGVDFSRVAPVAAIISANIVAAMAIMLACWLLERWKGAVPRSFNAWLVLFSVLSAGIPFLVDLPLDIPAPELFPGLAAPMHLLPALIWLALQPWWTVKK
;
A
#
# COMPACT_ATOMS: atom_id res chain seq x y z
N MET A 1 -2.44 -4.36 12.74
CA MET A 1 -1.60 -3.17 13.04
C MET A 1 -0.15 -3.33 12.59
N ALA A 2 0.52 -4.47 12.88
CA ALA A 2 1.89 -4.74 12.41
C ALA A 2 2.08 -4.51 10.90
N THR A 3 1.12 -4.95 10.09
CA THR A 3 1.09 -4.71 8.64
C THR A 3 1.27 -3.24 8.26
N GLY A 4 0.48 -2.34 8.86
CA GLY A 4 0.50 -0.92 8.53
C GLY A 4 1.80 -0.25 8.93
N LEU A 5 2.34 -0.60 10.10
CA LEU A 5 3.62 -0.05 10.58
C LEU A 5 4.79 -0.50 9.70
N MET A 6 4.85 -1.79 9.35
CA MET A 6 5.89 -2.32 8.46
C MET A 6 5.78 -1.75 7.05
N ALA A 7 4.56 -1.67 6.50
CA ALA A 7 4.33 -1.09 5.18
C ALA A 7 4.67 0.42 5.15
N ALA A 8 4.35 1.16 6.22
CA ALA A 8 4.72 2.57 6.37
C ALA A 8 6.24 2.76 6.43
N ALA A 9 6.94 1.94 7.22
CA ALA A 9 8.40 1.99 7.33
C ALA A 9 9.08 1.71 5.97
N LEU A 10 8.64 0.65 5.28
CA LEU A 10 9.17 0.29 3.96
C LEU A 10 8.84 1.34 2.91
N SER A 11 7.61 1.86 2.88
CA SER A 11 7.21 2.92 1.95
C SER A 11 8.02 4.20 2.16
N THR A 12 8.25 4.58 3.42
CA THR A 12 9.05 5.77 3.74
C THR A 12 10.52 5.57 3.35
N GLY A 13 11.10 4.41 3.66
CA GLY A 13 12.47 4.07 3.26
C GLY A 13 12.63 4.05 1.74
N TYR A 14 11.66 3.46 1.03
CA TYR A 14 11.60 3.49 -0.42
C TYR A 14 11.54 4.92 -0.96
N ALA A 15 10.70 5.78 -0.36
CA ALA A 15 10.57 7.17 -0.78
C ALA A 15 11.87 7.96 -0.66
N VAL A 16 12.58 7.79 0.46
CA VAL A 16 13.88 8.44 0.69
C VAL A 16 14.90 7.95 -0.32
N PHE A 17 15.02 6.63 -0.50
CA PHE A 17 15.98 6.05 -1.44
C PHE A 17 15.69 6.46 -2.88
N TYR A 18 14.43 6.39 -3.31
CA TYR A 18 13.99 6.71 -4.66
C TYR A 18 14.27 8.16 -5.03
N GLN A 19 13.87 9.09 -4.16
CA GLN A 19 14.10 10.52 -4.35
C GLN A 19 15.60 10.87 -4.36
N ALA A 20 16.39 10.26 -3.47
CA ALA A 20 17.83 10.45 -3.45
C ALA A 20 18.53 9.89 -4.70
N ALA A 21 18.11 8.72 -5.18
CA ALA A 21 18.72 8.07 -6.34
C ALA A 21 18.43 8.80 -7.66
N LEU A 22 17.27 9.46 -7.77
CA LEU A 22 16.83 10.14 -8.99
C LEU A 22 16.96 11.67 -8.92
N GLY A 23 17.35 12.23 -7.76
CA GLY A 23 17.50 13.67 -7.58
C GLY A 23 16.18 14.45 -7.70
N VAL A 24 15.07 13.85 -7.28
CA VAL A 24 13.71 14.42 -7.36
C VAL A 24 13.13 14.65 -5.96
N ASP A 25 12.19 15.59 -5.84
CA ASP A 25 11.49 15.89 -4.59
C ASP A 25 9.97 15.88 -4.81
N PHE A 26 9.31 14.91 -4.18
CA PHE A 26 7.86 14.74 -4.17
C PHE A 26 7.25 15.03 -2.80
N SER A 27 7.99 15.60 -1.84
CA SER A 27 7.53 15.88 -0.48
C SER A 27 6.27 16.76 -0.41
N ARG A 28 6.06 17.62 -1.41
CA ARG A 28 4.86 18.45 -1.56
C ARG A 28 3.60 17.63 -1.84
N VAL A 29 3.73 16.48 -2.52
CA VAL A 29 2.61 15.65 -2.99
C VAL A 29 2.45 14.39 -2.15
N ALA A 30 3.56 13.76 -1.79
CA ALA A 30 3.63 12.57 -0.94
C ALA A 30 4.52 12.85 0.29
N PRO A 31 4.10 13.75 1.21
CA PRO A 31 4.84 13.98 2.44
C PRO A 31 4.90 12.69 3.27
N VAL A 32 5.96 12.52 4.05
CA VAL A 32 6.17 11.34 4.90
C VAL A 32 4.96 11.04 5.79
N ALA A 33 4.33 12.07 6.36
CA ALA A 33 3.11 11.91 7.16
C ALA A 33 1.96 11.29 6.35
N ALA A 34 1.76 11.71 5.09
CA ALA A 34 0.75 11.14 4.22
C ALA A 34 1.07 9.66 3.90
N ILE A 35 2.32 9.35 3.56
CA ILE A 35 2.76 7.97 3.29
C ILE A 35 2.48 7.06 4.50
N ILE A 36 2.86 7.49 5.70
CA ILE A 36 2.64 6.72 6.93
C ILE A 36 1.13 6.53 7.17
N SER A 37 0.35 7.61 7.11
CA SER A 37 -1.09 7.56 7.35
C SER A 37 -1.80 6.66 6.33
N ALA A 38 -1.44 6.72 5.05
CA ALA A 38 -2.05 5.93 4.00
C ALA A 38 -1.82 4.43 4.22
N ASN A 39 -0.60 4.04 4.60
CA ASN A 39 -0.27 2.65 4.92
C ASN A 39 -1.01 2.14 6.16
N ILE A 40 -1.16 2.98 7.19
CA ILE A 40 -1.94 2.63 8.39
C ILE A 40 -3.42 2.47 8.03
N VAL A 41 -4.00 3.42 7.29
CA VAL A 41 -5.40 3.37 6.86
C VAL A 41 -5.66 2.17 5.97
N ALA A 42 -4.76 1.85 5.03
CA ALA A 42 -4.86 0.64 4.21
C ALA A 42 -4.89 -0.63 5.07
N ALA A 43 -3.98 -0.74 6.06
CA ALA A 43 -3.98 -1.88 6.97
C ALA A 43 -5.24 -1.96 7.84
N MET A 44 -5.80 -0.82 8.27
CA MET A 44 -7.07 -0.76 8.97
C MET A 44 -8.23 -1.22 8.09
N ALA A 45 -8.27 -0.79 6.82
CA ALA A 45 -9.28 -1.21 5.86
C ALA A 45 -9.22 -2.73 5.60
N ILE A 46 -8.02 -3.30 5.48
CA ILE A 46 -7.83 -4.76 5.36
C ILE A 46 -8.40 -5.48 6.59
N MET A 47 -8.03 -5.05 7.80
CA MET A 47 -8.53 -5.65 9.04
C MET A 47 -10.06 -5.53 9.15
N LEU A 48 -10.62 -4.38 8.81
CA LEU A 48 -12.07 -4.16 8.82
C LEU A 48 -12.79 -5.08 7.83
N ALA A 49 -12.24 -5.26 6.63
CA ALA A 49 -12.78 -6.16 5.62
C ALA A 49 -12.76 -7.62 6.09
N CYS A 50 -11.65 -8.07 6.69
CA CYS A 50 -11.55 -9.41 7.29
C CYS A 50 -12.59 -9.60 8.39
N TRP A 51 -12.68 -8.66 9.34
CA TRP A 51 -13.65 -8.72 10.43
C TRP A 51 -15.10 -8.77 9.95
N LEU A 52 -15.45 -7.98 8.92
CA LEU A 52 -16.79 -7.99 8.33
C LEU A 52 -17.10 -9.32 7.64
N LEU A 53 -16.12 -9.89 6.90
CA LEU A 53 -16.26 -11.18 6.25
C LEU A 53 -16.42 -12.33 7.26
N GLU A 54 -15.67 -12.31 8.36
CA GLU A 54 -15.87 -13.26 9.47
C GLU A 54 -17.26 -13.11 10.08
N ARG A 55 -17.74 -11.88 10.27
CA ARG A 55 -19.08 -11.65 10.84
C ARG A 55 -20.20 -12.16 9.95
N TRP A 56 -20.05 -12.07 8.62
CA TRP A 56 -21.06 -12.44 7.65
C TRP A 56 -21.01 -13.92 7.23
N LYS A 57 -19.80 -14.47 7.06
CA LYS A 57 -19.59 -15.83 6.52
C LYS A 57 -19.04 -16.81 7.55
N GLY A 58 -18.74 -16.36 8.76
CA GLY A 58 -18.11 -17.17 9.82
C GLY A 58 -16.61 -17.41 9.63
N ALA A 59 -16.03 -17.03 8.48
CA ALA A 59 -14.61 -17.14 8.17
C ALA A 59 -14.21 -16.18 7.04
N VAL A 60 -12.94 -15.78 7.00
CA VAL A 60 -12.37 -15.07 5.83
C VAL A 60 -12.13 -16.08 4.71
N PRO A 61 -12.78 -15.95 3.55
CA PRO A 61 -12.55 -16.86 2.44
C PRO A 61 -11.14 -16.70 1.89
N ARG A 62 -10.50 -17.80 1.46
CA ARG A 62 -9.15 -17.76 0.86
C ARG A 62 -9.04 -16.84 -0.36
N SER A 63 -10.14 -16.68 -1.10
CA SER A 63 -10.22 -15.74 -2.23
C SER A 63 -10.06 -14.27 -1.83
N PHE A 64 -10.24 -13.92 -0.55
CA PHE A 64 -10.01 -12.56 -0.04
C PHE A 64 -8.60 -12.06 -0.38
N ASN A 65 -7.59 -12.90 -0.21
CA ASN A 65 -6.20 -12.54 -0.51
C ASN A 65 -5.99 -12.22 -1.98
N ALA A 66 -6.64 -12.98 -2.89
CA ALA A 66 -6.59 -12.72 -4.32
C ALA A 66 -7.26 -11.38 -4.66
N TRP A 67 -8.41 -11.09 -4.06
CA TRP A 67 -9.08 -9.80 -4.20
C TRP A 67 -8.27 -8.65 -3.64
N LEU A 68 -7.63 -8.85 -2.48
CA LEU A 68 -6.77 -7.84 -1.86
C LEU A 68 -5.60 -7.47 -2.78
N VAL A 69 -4.91 -8.46 -3.34
CA VAL A 69 -3.82 -8.21 -4.31
C VAL A 69 -4.35 -7.50 -5.54
N LEU A 70 -5.48 -7.96 -6.10
CA LEU A 70 -6.08 -7.34 -7.27
C LEU A 70 -6.40 -5.87 -7.01
N PHE A 71 -7.07 -5.55 -5.90
CA PHE A 71 -7.39 -4.17 -5.54
C PHE A 71 -6.15 -3.33 -5.28
N SER A 72 -5.10 -3.89 -4.67
CA SER A 72 -3.82 -3.20 -4.50
C SER A 72 -3.14 -2.90 -5.84
N VAL A 73 -3.17 -3.83 -6.80
CA VAL A 73 -2.64 -3.60 -8.16
C VAL A 73 -3.44 -2.53 -8.89
N LEU A 74 -4.77 -2.59 -8.82
CA LEU A 74 -5.63 -1.56 -9.41
C LEU A 74 -5.38 -0.19 -8.75
N SER A 75 -5.19 -0.16 -7.43
CA SER A 75 -4.89 1.05 -6.68
C SER A 75 -3.52 1.62 -7.04
N ALA A 76 -2.53 0.79 -7.36
CA ALA A 76 -1.24 1.21 -7.87
C ALA A 76 -1.31 1.86 -9.27
N GLY A 77 -2.43 1.73 -9.98
CA GLY A 77 -2.73 2.46 -11.20
C GLY A 77 -3.15 3.91 -10.97
N ILE A 78 -3.65 4.26 -9.77
CA ILE A 78 -4.17 5.60 -9.46
C ILE A 78 -3.12 6.70 -9.67
N PRO A 79 -1.84 6.55 -9.25
CA PRO A 79 -0.81 7.57 -9.49
C PRO A 79 -0.59 7.93 -10.95
N PHE A 80 -0.90 7.04 -11.90
CA PHE A 80 -0.79 7.32 -13.34
C PHE A 80 -1.93 8.21 -13.87
N LEU A 81 -2.98 8.40 -13.09
CA LEU A 81 -4.18 9.16 -13.47
C LEU A 81 -4.22 10.56 -12.83
N VAL A 82 -3.24 10.90 -11.98
CA VAL A 82 -3.23 12.17 -11.25
C VAL A 82 -2.33 13.17 -11.96
N ASP A 83 -2.89 14.32 -12.31
CA ASP A 83 -2.13 15.47 -12.80
C ASP A 83 -1.37 16.12 -11.64
N LEU A 84 -0.06 16.26 -11.80
CA LEU A 84 0.79 16.89 -10.81
C LEU A 84 0.96 18.39 -11.05
N PRO A 85 1.24 19.18 -9.99
CA PRO A 85 1.55 20.59 -10.13
C PRO A 85 2.73 20.82 -11.08
N LEU A 86 2.63 21.86 -11.92
CA LEU A 86 3.63 22.18 -12.96
C LEU A 86 5.01 22.55 -12.41
N ASP A 87 5.11 22.83 -11.10
CA ASP A 87 6.35 23.15 -10.40
C ASP A 87 7.12 21.91 -9.90
N ILE A 88 6.55 20.71 -10.02
CA ILE A 88 7.26 19.47 -9.69
C ILE A 88 8.16 19.08 -10.87
N PRO A 89 9.48 18.95 -10.68
CA PRO A 89 10.38 18.49 -11.72
C PRO A 89 10.17 16.99 -11.99
N ALA A 90 10.13 16.61 -13.27
CA ALA A 90 9.95 15.22 -13.73
C ALA A 90 8.72 14.50 -13.10
N PRO A 91 7.50 15.07 -13.24
CA PRO A 91 6.28 14.50 -12.66
C PRO A 91 5.98 13.07 -13.14
N GLU A 92 6.46 12.68 -14.32
CA GLU A 92 6.36 11.34 -14.87
C GLU A 92 7.05 10.24 -14.03
N LEU A 93 7.95 10.62 -13.10
CA LEU A 93 8.60 9.68 -12.18
C LEU A 93 7.76 9.38 -10.93
N PHE A 94 6.73 10.20 -10.64
CA PHE A 94 5.90 10.02 -9.45
C PHE A 94 5.17 8.67 -9.38
N PRO A 95 4.61 8.11 -10.47
CA PRO A 95 4.02 6.78 -10.43
C PRO A 95 5.03 5.70 -10.01
N GLY A 96 6.31 5.86 -10.37
CA GLY A 96 7.38 4.97 -9.95
C GLY A 96 7.57 4.98 -8.43
N LEU A 97 7.44 6.13 -7.79
CA LEU A 97 7.45 6.28 -6.33
C LEU A 97 6.17 5.68 -5.70
N ALA A 98 5.00 6.08 -6.20
CA ALA A 98 3.74 5.84 -5.52
C ALA A 98 3.21 4.41 -5.71
N ALA A 99 3.32 3.83 -6.91
CA ALA A 99 2.75 2.52 -7.23
C ALA A 99 3.21 1.39 -6.26
N PRO A 100 4.51 1.27 -5.91
CA PRO A 100 4.95 0.30 -4.90
C PRO A 100 4.32 0.51 -3.52
N MET A 101 4.06 1.77 -3.12
CA MET A 101 3.44 2.07 -1.82
C MET A 101 2.01 1.56 -1.71
N HIS A 102 1.27 1.47 -2.81
CA HIS A 102 -0.08 0.88 -2.83
C HIS A 102 -0.07 -0.65 -2.69
N LEU A 103 1.02 -1.30 -3.09
CA LEU A 103 1.17 -2.75 -3.02
C LEU A 103 1.65 -3.22 -1.63
N LEU A 104 2.48 -2.42 -0.96
CA LEU A 104 3.15 -2.82 0.29
C LEU A 104 2.19 -3.27 1.41
N PRO A 105 1.06 -2.60 1.70
CA PRO A 105 0.12 -3.07 2.72
C PRO A 105 -0.40 -4.48 2.45
N ALA A 106 -0.77 -4.80 1.21
CA ALA A 106 -1.26 -6.12 0.84
C ALA A 106 -0.14 -7.17 0.88
N LEU A 107 1.06 -6.85 0.37
CA LEU A 107 2.20 -7.77 0.41
C LEU A 107 2.61 -8.12 1.84
N ILE A 108 2.69 -7.12 2.71
CA ILE A 108 3.02 -7.35 4.12
C ILE A 108 1.90 -8.10 4.83
N TRP A 109 0.63 -7.83 4.53
CA TRP A 109 -0.48 -8.61 5.06
C TRP A 109 -0.32 -10.09 4.72
N LEU A 110 -0.08 -10.42 3.45
CA LEU A 110 0.14 -11.80 3.01
C LEU A 110 1.38 -12.44 3.63
N ALA A 111 2.47 -11.69 3.78
CA ALA A 111 3.69 -12.17 4.39
C ALA A 111 3.50 -12.52 5.88
N LEU A 112 2.70 -11.74 6.60
CA LEU A 112 2.41 -11.95 8.02
C LEU A 112 1.31 -12.98 8.28
N GLN A 113 0.51 -13.36 7.28
CA GLN A 113 -0.49 -14.40 7.46
C GLN A 113 0.17 -15.75 7.75
N PRO A 114 -0.35 -16.55 8.69
CA PRO A 114 0.17 -17.89 8.94
C PRO A 114 -0.11 -18.81 7.74
N TRP A 115 0.95 -19.23 7.04
CA TRP A 115 0.88 -20.05 5.82
C TRP A 115 0.34 -21.48 6.06
N TRP A 116 0.19 -21.89 7.33
CA TRP A 116 -0.04 -23.30 7.72
C TRP A 116 -1.37 -23.61 8.39
N THR A 117 -2.31 -22.66 8.50
CA THR A 117 -3.65 -22.94 9.06
C THR A 117 -4.68 -23.40 8.01
N VAL A 118 -4.20 -23.91 6.86
CA VAL A 118 -5.03 -24.60 5.87
C VAL A 118 -5.50 -25.93 6.46
N LYS A 119 -6.58 -25.92 7.24
CA LYS A 119 -7.41 -27.11 7.35
C LYS A 119 -8.18 -27.25 6.04
N LYS A 120 -8.02 -28.41 5.40
CA LYS A 120 -8.79 -28.84 4.23
C LYS A 120 -10.29 -28.84 4.54
#